data_AF-A0A1G5E321-F1
#
_entry.id   AF-A0A1G5E321-F1
#
_cell.length_a   1.000
_cell.length_b   1.000
_cell.length_c   1.000
_cell.angle_alpha   90.00
_cell.angle_beta   90.00
_cell.angle_gamma   90.00
#
_symmetry.space_group_name_H-M   'P 1'
#
loop_
_entity.id
_entity.type
_entity.pdbx_description
1 polymer ?
#
loop_
_entity_poly.entity_id
_entity_poly.type
_entity_poly.pdbx_seq_one_letter_code
_entity_poly.pdbx_strand_id
1 'polypeptide(L)'
;MKYPYIEDADKKLLSLCELKLQKIYKEEQIEEARKRLLWELEITSKQKSASCWLFIYEMLQAVDANEEECWFLGAVNSLVLAYILGLTSINPVDCIPKLYSEFGINNSGNYQCSFEANVSPRLYEKLVSFFDNNTSCDNISKILTDEGKTCGFIIGGEQGRVYKGFANIPDVFHFLFFSYDKAAIYKKLESGKPFLECKPQEFEDYIKCLGLGHGIGVWEDNAELLIKNGVATINEVIGNREDIYEILLNYGVKREIAFEITEYVRKGVPKRRGWNSELLDVMEKANVPGWFIESCTKIACLFPRAHWIIYYTKH
;
A
#
# COMPACT_ATOMS: atom_id res chain seq x y z
N MET A 1 22.51 8.72 -9.20
CA MET A 1 21.86 8.91 -7.88
C MET A 1 20.66 7.96 -7.82
N LYS A 2 20.36 7.30 -6.67
CA LYS A 2 19.24 6.35 -6.58
C LYS A 2 17.86 7.04 -6.61
N TYR A 3 17.80 8.27 -6.10
CA TYR A 3 16.60 9.09 -5.96
C TYR A 3 16.86 10.51 -6.50
N PRO A 4 15.81 11.34 -6.75
CA PRO A 4 15.99 12.76 -7.04
C PRO A 4 16.83 13.44 -5.94
N TYR A 5 17.70 14.39 -6.30
CA TYR A 5 18.45 15.13 -5.28
C TYR A 5 17.63 16.32 -4.79
N ILE A 6 17.43 16.41 -3.47
CA ILE A 6 17.02 17.64 -2.82
C ILE A 6 17.97 17.87 -1.65
N GLU A 7 18.68 19.00 -1.67
CA GLU A 7 19.59 19.37 -0.58
C GLU A 7 18.83 19.48 0.75
N ASP A 8 19.40 18.93 1.82
CA ASP A 8 18.81 18.86 3.16
C ASP A 8 17.38 18.26 3.20
N ALA A 9 17.09 17.29 2.32
CA ALA A 9 15.76 16.70 2.17
C ALA A 9 15.17 16.19 3.50
N ASP A 10 15.95 15.48 4.33
CA ASP A 10 15.46 14.97 5.62
C ASP A 10 14.98 16.10 6.55
N LYS A 11 15.76 17.19 6.66
CA LYS A 11 15.43 18.34 7.51
C LYS A 11 14.20 19.09 6.99
N LYS A 12 14.13 19.29 5.67
CA LYS A 12 13.00 19.94 4.98
C LYS A 12 11.71 19.14 5.18
N LEU A 13 11.77 17.83 4.98
CA LEU A 13 10.63 16.94 5.16
C LEU A 13 10.14 16.95 6.61
N LEU A 14 11.04 16.82 7.59
CA LEU A 14 10.69 16.90 9.01
C LEU A 14 9.99 18.22 9.37
N SER A 15 10.58 19.35 8.93
CA SER A 15 10.03 20.69 9.23
C SER A 15 8.66 20.89 8.58
N LEU A 16 8.48 20.46 7.33
CA LEU A 16 7.19 20.48 6.64
C LEU A 16 6.15 19.64 7.41
N CYS A 17 6.51 18.44 7.83
CA CYS A 17 5.60 17.54 8.52
C CYS A 17 5.20 18.06 9.90
N GLU A 18 6.13 18.57 10.72
CA GLU A 18 5.81 19.14 12.03
C GLU A 18 4.89 20.36 11.94
N LEU A 19 5.12 21.25 10.96
CA LEU A 19 4.26 22.41 10.71
C LEU A 19 2.83 22.02 10.34
N LYS A 20 2.66 20.90 9.62
CA LYS A 20 1.36 20.40 9.19
C LYS A 20 0.67 19.53 10.23
N LEU A 21 1.43 18.76 11.01
CA LEU A 21 0.92 17.87 12.07
C LEU A 21 -0.04 18.63 13.00
N GLN A 22 0.38 19.80 13.48
CA GLN A 22 -0.40 20.66 14.38
C GLN A 22 -1.69 21.21 13.77
N LYS A 23 -1.78 21.26 12.43
CA LYS A 23 -2.96 21.78 11.71
C LYS A 23 -3.95 20.70 11.33
N ILE A 24 -3.47 19.47 11.16
CA ILE A 24 -4.25 18.35 10.62
C ILE A 24 -4.83 17.49 11.74
N TYR A 25 -4.07 17.26 12.81
CA TYR A 25 -4.50 16.40 13.91
C TYR A 25 -5.14 17.19 15.04
N LYS A 26 -6.16 16.58 15.67
CA LYS A 26 -6.72 17.08 16.93
C LYS A 26 -5.73 16.86 18.06
N GLU A 27 -5.85 17.64 19.12
CA GLU A 27 -4.91 17.65 20.25
C GLU A 27 -4.70 16.24 20.84
N GLU A 28 -5.78 15.49 21.00
CA GLU A 28 -5.76 14.12 21.53
C GLU A 28 -5.05 13.09 20.63
N GLN A 29 -4.87 13.40 19.35
CA GLN A 29 -4.24 12.51 18.36
C GLN A 29 -2.77 12.85 18.12
N ILE A 30 -2.33 14.07 18.45
CA ILE A 30 -1.01 14.60 18.08
C ILE A 30 0.12 13.74 18.62
N GLU A 31 0.01 13.21 19.85
CA GLU A 31 1.07 12.41 20.45
C GLU A 31 1.32 11.11 19.66
N GLU A 32 0.26 10.34 19.40
CA GLU A 32 0.35 9.09 18.64
C GLU A 32 0.73 9.35 17.18
N ALA A 33 0.15 10.37 16.55
CA ALA A 33 0.52 10.79 15.19
C ALA A 33 2.00 11.16 15.09
N ARG A 34 2.52 11.97 16.03
CA ARG A 34 3.93 12.38 16.07
C ARG A 34 4.84 11.17 16.27
N LYS A 35 4.51 10.27 17.20
CA LYS A 35 5.29 9.07 17.46
C LYS A 35 5.45 8.21 16.20
N ARG A 36 4.35 7.98 15.48
CA ARG A 36 4.36 7.24 14.21
C ARG A 36 5.11 8.00 13.12
N LEU A 37 4.87 9.30 12.98
CA LEU A 37 5.56 10.15 12.01
C LEU A 37 7.09 10.12 12.20
N LEU A 38 7.59 10.29 13.42
CA LEU A 38 9.02 10.30 13.72
C LEU A 38 9.68 8.95 13.35
N TRP A 39 8.99 7.84 13.64
CA TRP A 39 9.43 6.52 13.22
C TRP A 39 9.45 6.38 11.68
N GLU A 40 8.39 6.80 10.98
CA GLU A 40 8.32 6.78 9.52
C GLU A 40 9.41 7.65 8.86
N LEU A 41 9.72 8.81 9.45
CA LEU A 41 10.80 9.71 9.00
C LEU A 41 12.19 9.11 9.25
N GLU A 42 12.40 8.42 10.37
CA GLU A 42 13.65 7.70 10.64
C GLU A 42 13.90 6.62 9.56
N ILE A 43 12.87 5.84 9.22
CA ILE A 43 12.97 4.83 8.16
C ILE A 43 13.20 5.49 6.80
N THR A 44 12.49 6.58 6.49
CA THR A 44 12.67 7.36 5.25
C THR A 44 14.12 7.86 5.11
N SER A 45 14.72 8.30 6.21
CA SER A 45 16.11 8.76 6.24
C SER A 45 17.09 7.60 6.01
N LYS A 46 16.88 6.45 6.66
CA LYS A 46 17.69 5.22 6.44
C LYS A 46 17.60 4.74 4.99
N GLN A 47 16.42 4.82 4.39
CA GLN A 47 16.19 4.51 2.99
C GLN A 47 16.74 5.57 2.03
N LYS A 48 17.14 6.75 2.52
CA LYS A 48 17.55 7.92 1.73
C LYS A 48 16.46 8.39 0.76
N SER A 49 15.18 8.19 1.12
CA SER A 49 14.03 8.44 0.26
C SER A 49 13.32 9.78 0.55
N ALA A 50 13.82 10.61 1.46
CA ALA A 50 13.21 11.90 1.80
C ALA A 50 13.01 12.81 0.58
N SER A 51 13.96 12.82 -0.35
CA SER A 51 13.84 13.58 -1.60
C SER A 51 12.71 13.08 -2.50
N CYS A 52 12.35 11.80 -2.45
CA CYS A 52 11.21 11.26 -3.20
C CYS A 52 9.88 11.80 -2.67
N TRP A 53 9.72 11.82 -1.35
CA TRP A 53 8.52 12.35 -0.70
C TRP A 53 8.32 13.83 -0.99
N LEU A 54 9.39 14.63 -0.86
CA LEU A 54 9.37 16.05 -1.18
C LEU A 54 9.10 16.27 -2.67
N PHE A 55 9.73 15.50 -3.56
CA PHE A 55 9.50 15.60 -4.99
C PHE A 55 8.03 15.33 -5.37
N ILE A 56 7.43 14.26 -4.85
CA ILE A 56 6.01 13.95 -5.07
C ILE A 56 5.13 15.08 -4.53
N TYR A 57 5.42 15.56 -3.33
CA TYR A 57 4.68 16.67 -2.72
C TYR A 57 4.74 17.94 -3.60
N GLU A 58 5.94 18.39 -3.96
CA GLU A 58 6.17 19.60 -4.76
C GLU A 58 5.58 19.47 -6.17
N MET A 59 5.71 18.30 -6.81
CA MET A 59 5.12 18.01 -8.11
C MET A 59 3.59 18.15 -8.06
N LEU A 60 2.93 17.53 -7.07
CA LEU A 60 1.48 17.62 -6.93
C LEU A 60 1.00 19.05 -6.69
N GLN A 61 1.76 19.85 -5.93
CA GLN A 61 1.47 21.29 -5.78
C GLN A 61 1.65 22.04 -7.10
N ALA A 62 2.70 21.75 -7.86
CA ALA A 62 2.98 22.42 -9.14
C ALA A 62 1.92 22.16 -10.21
N VAL A 63 1.26 20.99 -10.18
CA VAL A 63 0.15 20.67 -11.09
C VAL A 63 -1.23 20.99 -10.51
N ASP A 64 -1.29 21.59 -9.32
CA ASP A 64 -2.53 21.91 -8.62
C ASP A 64 -3.42 20.66 -8.49
N ALA A 65 -2.84 19.57 -7.99
CA ALA A 65 -3.54 18.33 -7.73
C ALA A 65 -4.35 18.44 -6.43
N ASN A 66 -5.56 17.88 -6.45
CA ASN A 66 -6.42 17.72 -5.29
C ASN A 66 -6.77 16.24 -5.09
N GLU A 67 -7.37 15.93 -3.94
CA GLU A 67 -7.68 14.57 -3.53
C GLU A 67 -8.83 13.90 -4.30
N GLU A 68 -9.62 14.67 -5.06
CA GLU A 68 -10.64 14.12 -5.95
C GLU A 68 -10.02 13.66 -7.27
N GLU A 69 -8.96 14.34 -7.71
CA GLU A 69 -8.27 14.07 -8.96
C GLU A 69 -7.09 13.12 -8.82
N CYS A 70 -6.54 12.93 -7.61
CA CYS A 70 -5.41 12.04 -7.35
C CYS A 70 -5.66 11.25 -6.07
N TRP A 71 -5.65 9.91 -6.17
CA TRP A 71 -5.59 9.07 -4.98
C TRP A 71 -4.49 8.01 -5.11
N PHE A 72 -3.63 7.96 -4.12
CA PHE A 72 -2.55 6.99 -4.07
C PHE A 72 -3.08 5.61 -3.70
N LEU A 73 -2.47 4.58 -4.24
CA LEU A 73 -2.85 3.19 -4.06
C LEU A 73 -1.85 2.45 -3.18
N GLY A 74 -2.30 1.33 -2.62
CA GLY A 74 -1.43 0.43 -1.89
C GLY A 74 -1.16 0.90 -0.46
N ALA A 75 -0.01 0.50 0.06
CA ALA A 75 0.30 0.59 1.48
C ALA A 75 0.73 1.98 1.96
N VAL A 76 1.03 2.90 1.04
CA VAL A 76 1.36 4.30 1.37
C VAL A 76 0.24 4.97 2.17
N ASN A 77 -1.00 4.55 1.94
CA ASN A 77 -2.20 4.98 2.66
C ASN A 77 -2.21 4.60 4.15
N SER A 78 -1.30 3.74 4.61
CA SER A 78 -1.15 3.40 6.04
C SER A 78 -0.29 4.41 6.82
N LEU A 79 0.35 5.37 6.14
CA LEU A 79 1.40 6.21 6.70
C LEU A 79 0.88 7.57 7.15
N VAL A 80 1.30 7.98 8.36
CA VAL A 80 1.04 9.34 8.86
C VAL A 80 1.74 10.37 7.99
N LEU A 81 2.93 10.06 7.49
CA LEU A 81 3.68 10.87 6.55
C LEU A 81 2.87 11.16 5.28
N ALA A 82 2.25 10.12 4.68
CA ALA A 82 1.43 10.29 3.49
C ALA A 82 0.19 11.15 3.76
N TYR A 83 -0.47 10.95 4.90
CA TYR A 83 -1.63 11.74 5.30
C TYR A 83 -1.28 13.21 5.52
N ILE A 84 -0.19 13.50 6.26
CA ILE A 84 0.29 14.87 6.52
C ILE A 84 0.69 15.60 5.24
N LEU A 85 1.27 14.89 4.27
CA LEU A 85 1.63 15.47 2.97
C LEU A 85 0.42 15.63 2.04
N GLY A 86 -0.77 15.17 2.41
CA GLY A 86 -1.97 15.23 1.59
C GLY A 86 -1.98 14.21 0.44
N LEU A 87 -1.21 13.13 0.56
CA LEU A 87 -1.16 12.05 -0.43
C LEU A 87 -2.26 11.01 -0.22
N THR A 88 -2.93 11.04 0.93
CA THR A 88 -4.09 10.21 1.20
C THR A 88 -5.11 10.98 2.03
N SER A 89 -6.39 10.68 1.83
CA SER A 89 -7.49 11.18 2.66
C SER A 89 -7.75 10.30 3.89
N ILE A 90 -7.03 9.19 4.02
CA ILE A 90 -7.19 8.26 5.14
C ILE A 90 -6.32 8.74 6.30
N ASN A 91 -6.95 9.12 7.42
CA ASN A 91 -6.22 9.32 8.66
C ASN A 91 -5.85 7.96 9.27
N PRO A 92 -4.57 7.54 9.24
CA PRO A 92 -4.21 6.19 9.67
C PRO A 92 -4.18 6.02 11.19
N VAL A 93 -4.29 7.10 11.98
CA VAL A 93 -4.28 7.05 13.45
C VAL A 93 -5.64 6.58 13.99
N ASP A 94 -6.73 7.07 13.39
CA ASP A 94 -8.11 6.76 13.81
C ASP A 94 -8.80 5.74 12.91
N CYS A 95 -8.10 5.26 11.88
CA CYS A 95 -8.70 4.35 10.91
C CYS A 95 -9.08 3.02 11.59
N ILE A 96 -10.34 2.64 11.45
CA ILE A 96 -10.87 1.33 11.81
C ILE A 96 -11.44 0.74 10.52
N PRO A 97 -10.98 -0.42 10.03
CA PRO A 97 -10.01 -1.32 10.67
C PRO A 97 -8.57 -0.77 10.64
N LYS A 98 -7.78 -1.12 11.67
CA LYS A 98 -6.47 -0.49 11.97
C LYS A 98 -5.45 -0.59 10.83
N LEU A 99 -4.64 0.45 10.67
CA LEU A 99 -3.50 0.49 9.74
C LEU A 99 -2.16 0.50 10.47
N TYR A 100 -1.14 -0.08 9.85
CA TYR A 100 0.20 -0.19 10.43
C TYR A 100 1.25 0.41 9.48
N SER A 101 2.15 1.22 10.04
CA SER A 101 3.16 1.94 9.27
C SER A 101 4.21 0.99 8.65
N GLU A 102 4.52 -0.15 9.28
CA GLU A 102 5.47 -1.17 8.80
C GLU A 102 5.14 -1.72 7.41
N PHE A 103 3.84 -1.71 7.10
CA PHE A 103 3.31 -2.17 5.84
C PHE A 103 3.52 -1.14 4.72
N GLY A 104 3.57 0.15 5.05
CA GLY A 104 3.85 1.24 4.11
C GLY A 104 5.34 1.55 3.98
N ILE A 105 6.11 1.42 5.06
CA ILE A 105 7.56 1.64 5.10
C ILE A 105 8.21 0.75 6.17
N ASN A 106 9.39 0.18 5.92
CA ASN A 106 10.09 -0.66 6.90
C ASN A 106 11.62 -0.59 6.78
N ASN A 107 12.30 -1.15 7.78
CA ASN A 107 13.76 -1.13 7.90
C ASN A 107 14.47 -2.26 7.12
N SER A 108 13.77 -3.00 6.26
CA SER A 108 14.35 -4.19 5.61
C SER A 108 15.42 -3.88 4.55
N GLY A 109 15.87 -2.62 4.43
CA GLY A 109 16.94 -2.13 3.54
C GLY A 109 16.64 -2.21 2.03
N ASN A 110 15.73 -3.10 1.65
CA ASN A 110 15.35 -3.45 0.29
C ASN A 110 13.98 -2.89 -0.11
N TYR A 111 13.32 -2.14 0.77
CA TYR A 111 12.01 -1.58 0.48
C TYR A 111 12.13 -0.37 -0.43
N GLN A 112 11.40 -0.41 -1.54
CA GLN A 112 11.37 0.63 -2.56
C GLN A 112 10.23 1.60 -2.25
N CYS A 113 10.53 2.89 -2.23
CA CYS A 113 9.51 3.92 -2.20
C CYS A 113 8.86 3.98 -3.59
N SER A 114 7.74 3.27 -3.75
CA SER A 114 6.92 3.24 -4.96
C SER A 114 5.68 4.10 -4.76
N PHE A 115 5.44 5.00 -5.69
CA PHE A 115 4.24 5.83 -5.69
C PHE A 115 3.36 5.43 -6.86
N GLU A 116 2.14 5.04 -6.55
CA GLU A 116 1.15 4.63 -7.53
C GLU A 116 -0.13 5.38 -7.24
N ALA A 117 -0.71 6.02 -8.25
CA ALA A 117 -1.95 6.77 -8.10
C ALA A 117 -2.91 6.48 -9.25
N ASN A 118 -4.20 6.51 -8.95
CA ASN A 118 -5.19 6.79 -9.99
C ASN A 118 -5.36 8.30 -10.08
N VAL A 119 -5.45 8.80 -11.30
CA VAL A 119 -5.57 10.24 -11.59
C VAL A 119 -6.70 10.54 -12.56
N SER A 120 -7.35 11.69 -12.41
CA SER A 120 -8.38 12.14 -13.36
C SER A 120 -7.76 12.31 -14.76
N PRO A 121 -8.53 12.20 -15.85
CA PRO A 121 -8.01 12.47 -17.20
C PRO A 121 -7.35 13.85 -17.33
N ARG A 122 -7.90 14.86 -16.64
CA ARG A 122 -7.35 16.21 -16.60
C ARG A 122 -6.00 16.26 -15.87
N LEU A 123 -5.91 15.64 -14.69
CA LEU A 123 -4.66 15.62 -13.94
C LEU A 123 -3.59 14.78 -14.64
N TYR A 124 -3.98 13.68 -15.30
CA TYR A 124 -3.12 12.90 -16.16
C TYR A 124 -2.40 13.77 -17.20
N GLU A 125 -3.15 14.61 -17.93
CA GLU A 125 -2.56 15.52 -18.94
C GLU A 125 -1.58 16.51 -18.30
N LYS A 126 -1.94 17.08 -17.15
CA LYS A 126 -1.05 17.99 -16.41
C LYS A 126 0.24 17.30 -15.95
N LEU A 127 0.16 16.07 -15.44
CA LEU A 127 1.32 15.30 -15.00
C LEU A 127 2.23 14.95 -16.18
N VAL A 128 1.67 14.47 -17.30
CA VAL A 128 2.46 14.20 -18.51
C VAL A 128 3.16 15.48 -18.99
N SER A 129 2.44 16.60 -19.04
CA SER A 129 3.01 17.91 -19.42
C SER A 129 4.08 18.39 -18.45
N PHE A 130 3.87 18.22 -17.13
CA PHE A 130 4.85 18.56 -16.11
C PHE A 130 6.17 17.83 -16.37
N PHE A 131 6.13 16.52 -16.53
CA PHE A 131 7.35 15.76 -16.78
C PHE A 131 7.93 16.05 -18.16
N ASP A 132 7.13 16.20 -19.22
CA ASP A 132 7.60 16.54 -20.56
C ASP A 132 8.38 17.85 -20.59
N ASN A 133 7.92 18.87 -19.86
CA ASN A 133 8.62 20.15 -19.75
C ASN A 133 9.87 20.08 -18.84
N ASN A 134 9.97 19.05 -18.01
CA ASN A 134 11.12 18.79 -17.13
C ASN A 134 12.08 17.69 -17.67
N THR A 135 11.80 17.12 -18.85
CA THR A 135 12.61 16.05 -19.47
C THR A 135 13.98 16.50 -19.98
N SER A 136 14.28 17.81 -19.98
CA SER A 136 15.64 18.32 -20.22
C SER A 136 16.63 17.94 -19.12
N CYS A 137 16.16 17.38 -18.00
CA CYS A 137 17.00 16.71 -17.03
C CYS A 137 17.35 15.30 -17.53
N ASP A 138 18.63 15.01 -17.77
CA ASP A 138 19.19 13.74 -18.30
C ASP A 138 18.78 12.46 -17.54
N ASN A 139 18.04 12.56 -16.44
CA ASN A 139 17.72 11.49 -15.51
C ASN A 139 16.23 11.12 -15.43
N ILE A 140 15.34 11.67 -16.26
CA ILE A 140 13.90 11.32 -16.23
C ILE A 140 13.54 10.45 -17.44
N SER A 141 12.79 9.38 -17.24
CA SER A 141 12.34 8.50 -18.32
C SER A 141 10.88 8.10 -18.19
N LYS A 142 10.18 8.02 -19.33
CA LYS A 142 8.78 7.59 -19.42
C LYS A 142 8.65 6.08 -19.22
N ILE A 143 7.58 5.70 -18.53
CA ILE A 143 7.01 4.36 -18.56
C ILE A 143 5.78 4.43 -19.47
N LEU A 144 5.74 3.56 -20.47
CA LEU A 144 4.67 3.50 -21.46
C LEU A 144 3.83 2.23 -21.27
N THR A 145 2.54 2.29 -21.56
CA THR A 145 1.70 1.11 -21.75
C THR A 145 2.07 0.40 -23.06
N ASP A 146 1.53 -0.80 -23.28
CA ASP A 146 1.67 -1.52 -24.56
C ASP A 146 1.08 -0.72 -25.76
N GLU A 147 0.15 0.20 -25.49
CA GLU A 147 -0.45 1.11 -26.47
C GLU A 147 0.38 2.39 -26.68
N GLY A 148 1.53 2.53 -26.00
CA GLY A 148 2.41 3.70 -26.10
C GLY A 148 1.95 4.92 -25.29
N LYS A 149 0.93 4.79 -24.44
CA LYS A 149 0.50 5.89 -23.54
C LYS A 149 1.43 5.97 -22.33
N THR A 150 1.83 7.17 -21.92
CA THR A 150 2.58 7.35 -20.66
C THR A 150 1.73 6.89 -19.48
N CYS A 151 2.26 6.04 -18.60
CA CYS A 151 1.60 5.64 -17.36
C CYS A 151 2.48 5.83 -16.12
N GLY A 152 3.64 6.43 -16.30
CA GLY A 152 4.56 6.69 -15.21
C GLY A 152 5.84 7.37 -15.68
N PHE A 153 6.63 7.77 -14.68
CA PHE A 153 7.99 8.23 -14.88
C PHE A 153 8.92 7.55 -13.88
N ILE A 154 10.15 7.30 -14.32
CA ILE A 154 11.26 6.92 -13.46
C ILE A 154 12.26 8.08 -13.39
N ILE A 155 12.88 8.27 -12.23
CA ILE A 155 14.01 9.19 -12.06
C ILE A 155 15.25 8.38 -11.68
N GLY A 156 16.24 8.40 -12.56
CA GLY A 156 17.38 7.49 -12.57
C GLY A 156 17.07 6.17 -13.29
N GLY A 157 18.11 5.50 -13.81
CA GLY A 157 17.98 4.22 -14.52
C GLY A 157 18.00 4.33 -16.05
N GLU A 158 17.74 3.21 -16.74
CA GLU A 158 17.76 3.13 -18.21
C GLU A 158 16.53 3.77 -18.85
N GLN A 159 16.73 4.39 -20.02
CA GLN A 159 15.68 5.08 -20.76
C GLN A 159 14.70 4.15 -21.48
N GLY A 160 13.44 4.59 -21.58
CA GLY A 160 12.39 3.97 -22.41
C GLY A 160 11.93 2.60 -21.92
N ARG A 161 10.87 2.56 -21.10
CA ARG A 161 10.33 1.29 -20.57
C ARG A 161 8.86 1.08 -20.93
N VAL A 162 8.52 -0.17 -21.20
CA VAL A 162 7.14 -0.63 -21.35
C VAL A 162 6.68 -1.28 -20.04
N TYR A 163 5.55 -0.84 -19.51
CA TYR A 163 4.94 -1.37 -18.29
C TYR A 163 4.42 -2.79 -18.51
N LYS A 164 5.06 -3.78 -17.88
CA LYS A 164 4.65 -5.20 -17.91
C LYS A 164 4.16 -5.70 -16.55
N GLY A 165 3.50 -4.83 -15.80
CA GLY A 165 3.05 -5.10 -14.43
C GLY A 165 4.10 -4.78 -13.36
N PHE A 166 3.63 -4.69 -12.12
CA PHE A 166 4.39 -4.24 -10.95
C PHE A 166 5.67 -5.03 -10.67
N ALA A 167 5.71 -6.32 -10.98
CA ALA A 167 6.88 -7.16 -10.73
C ALA A 167 8.11 -6.83 -11.61
N ASN A 168 7.94 -5.98 -12.64
CA ASN A 168 8.96 -5.68 -13.65
C ASN A 168 9.50 -4.24 -13.59
N ILE A 169 9.20 -3.50 -12.50
CA ILE A 169 9.68 -2.13 -12.32
C ILE A 169 11.10 -2.14 -11.72
N PRO A 170 12.06 -1.38 -12.27
CA PRO A 170 13.43 -1.30 -11.75
C PRO A 170 13.51 -0.72 -10.33
N ASP A 171 14.59 -1.05 -9.61
CA ASP A 171 14.90 -0.52 -8.26
C ASP A 171 15.42 0.93 -8.30
N VAL A 172 14.59 1.83 -8.84
CA VAL A 172 14.79 3.27 -8.91
C VAL A 172 13.50 3.99 -8.53
N PHE A 173 13.58 5.29 -8.26
CA PHE A 173 12.37 6.09 -8.04
C PHE A 173 11.43 5.95 -9.22
N HIS A 174 10.16 5.65 -8.95
CA HIS A 174 9.12 5.66 -9.95
C HIS A 174 7.82 6.22 -9.37
N PHE A 175 7.10 6.95 -10.23
CA PHE A 175 5.74 7.37 -10.00
C PHE A 175 4.87 6.84 -11.14
N LEU A 176 3.99 5.89 -10.81
CA LEU A 176 2.95 5.41 -11.71
C LEU A 176 1.68 6.21 -11.48
N PHE A 177 1.04 6.62 -12.56
CA PHE A 177 -0.22 7.33 -12.52
C PHE A 177 -1.11 6.84 -13.66
N PHE A 178 -2.26 6.30 -13.32
CA PHE A 178 -3.19 5.73 -14.28
C PHE A 178 -4.45 6.59 -14.35
N SER A 179 -4.83 7.00 -15.57
CA SER A 179 -6.15 7.57 -15.77
C SER A 179 -7.21 6.52 -15.43
N TYR A 180 -8.25 6.90 -14.68
CA TYR A 180 -9.29 5.97 -14.26
C TYR A 180 -10.68 6.34 -14.75
N ASP A 181 -11.52 5.32 -14.87
CA ASP A 181 -12.99 5.46 -14.89
C ASP A 181 -13.51 4.98 -13.54
N LYS A 182 -14.02 5.94 -12.77
CA LYS A 182 -14.50 5.71 -11.41
C LYS A 182 -15.60 4.64 -11.37
N ALA A 183 -16.62 4.80 -12.22
CA ALA A 183 -17.78 3.92 -12.23
C ALA A 183 -17.40 2.50 -12.68
N ALA A 184 -16.51 2.39 -13.66
CA ALA A 184 -16.00 1.10 -14.11
C ALA A 184 -15.22 0.35 -13.01
N ILE A 185 -14.43 1.07 -12.21
CA ILE A 185 -13.70 0.50 -11.07
C ILE A 185 -14.67 -0.11 -10.05
N TYR A 186 -15.65 0.67 -9.56
CA TYR A 186 -16.56 0.17 -8.50
C TYR A 186 -17.42 -0.98 -8.96
N LYS A 187 -17.96 -0.89 -10.18
CA LYS A 187 -18.70 -1.99 -10.80
C LYS A 187 -17.88 -3.29 -10.83
N LYS A 188 -16.56 -3.20 -11.09
CA LYS A 188 -15.67 -4.35 -11.08
C LYS A 188 -15.41 -4.86 -9.65
N LEU A 189 -15.09 -3.95 -8.73
CA LEU A 189 -14.73 -4.29 -7.35
C LEU A 189 -15.86 -5.06 -6.63
N GLU A 190 -17.12 -4.67 -6.85
CA GLU A 190 -18.28 -5.23 -6.15
C GLU A 190 -18.89 -6.45 -6.86
N SER A 191 -18.38 -6.83 -8.04
CA SER A 191 -18.93 -7.95 -8.82
C SER A 191 -18.46 -9.34 -8.35
N GLY A 192 -17.56 -9.40 -7.36
CA GLY A 192 -16.95 -10.64 -6.89
C GLY A 192 -17.87 -11.53 -6.04
N LYS A 193 -17.62 -12.84 -6.06
CA LYS A 193 -18.34 -13.83 -5.22
C LYS A 193 -18.40 -13.49 -3.72
N PRO A 194 -17.33 -12.96 -3.07
CA PRO A 194 -17.41 -12.60 -1.65
C PRO A 194 -18.53 -11.60 -1.35
N PHE A 195 -18.75 -10.60 -2.20
CA PHE A 195 -19.83 -9.63 -2.01
C PHE A 195 -21.22 -10.27 -2.13
N LEU A 196 -21.40 -11.17 -3.10
CA LEU A 196 -22.67 -11.85 -3.34
C LEU A 196 -23.02 -12.84 -2.22
N GLU A 197 -22.02 -13.56 -1.71
CA GLU A 197 -22.20 -14.61 -0.71
C GLU A 197 -22.22 -14.06 0.73
N CYS A 198 -21.32 -13.12 1.05
CA CYS A 198 -21.21 -12.58 2.41
C CYS A 198 -22.15 -11.40 2.68
N LYS A 199 -22.59 -10.66 1.66
CA LYS A 199 -23.49 -9.50 1.78
C LYS A 199 -23.06 -8.54 2.91
N PRO A 200 -21.88 -7.90 2.78
CA PRO A 200 -21.31 -7.07 3.85
C PRO A 200 -22.29 -5.99 4.32
N GLN A 201 -22.43 -5.82 5.64
CA GLN A 201 -23.33 -4.82 6.24
C GLN A 201 -22.55 -3.63 6.79
N GLU A 202 -21.37 -3.89 7.34
CA GLU A 202 -20.52 -2.87 7.95
C GLU A 202 -19.32 -2.51 7.07
N PHE A 203 -18.70 -1.38 7.38
CA PHE A 203 -17.49 -0.92 6.67
C PHE A 203 -16.37 -1.98 6.68
N GLU A 204 -16.13 -2.63 7.81
CA GLU A 204 -15.09 -3.67 7.93
C GLU A 204 -15.37 -4.88 7.04
N ASP A 205 -16.62 -5.34 6.98
CA ASP A 205 -17.04 -6.45 6.11
C ASP A 205 -16.84 -6.09 4.64
N TYR A 206 -17.13 -4.84 4.26
CA TYR A 206 -16.95 -4.36 2.89
C TYR A 206 -15.47 -4.39 2.50
N ILE A 207 -14.61 -3.85 3.36
CA ILE A 207 -13.15 -3.88 3.15
C ILE A 207 -12.61 -5.32 3.13
N LYS A 208 -13.17 -6.21 3.97
CA LYS A 208 -12.84 -7.64 3.95
C LYS A 208 -13.23 -8.27 2.62
N CYS A 209 -14.45 -8.03 2.12
CA CYS A 209 -14.93 -8.56 0.84
C CYS A 209 -14.09 -8.07 -0.34
N LEU A 210 -13.65 -6.80 -0.34
CA LEU A 210 -12.71 -6.29 -1.35
C LEU A 210 -11.41 -7.12 -1.37
N GLY A 211 -10.81 -7.37 -0.20
CA GLY A 211 -9.60 -8.18 -0.09
C GLY A 211 -9.79 -9.62 -0.55
N LEU A 212 -10.87 -10.27 -0.09
CA LEU A 212 -11.22 -11.63 -0.47
C LEU A 212 -11.41 -11.78 -1.99
N GLY A 213 -12.01 -10.78 -2.65
CA GLY A 213 -12.39 -10.85 -4.07
C GLY A 213 -11.26 -10.62 -5.07
N HIS A 214 -10.13 -10.04 -4.62
CA HIS A 214 -9.06 -9.60 -5.53
C HIS A 214 -7.70 -10.26 -5.27
N GLY A 215 -7.54 -10.96 -4.14
CA GLY A 215 -6.36 -11.78 -3.88
C GLY A 215 -6.39 -13.11 -4.65
N ILE A 216 -5.21 -13.68 -4.92
CA ILE A 216 -5.09 -14.98 -5.60
C ILE A 216 -4.96 -16.08 -4.55
N GLY A 217 -5.84 -17.08 -4.59
CA GLY A 217 -5.88 -18.16 -3.58
C GLY A 217 -6.42 -17.72 -2.22
N VAL A 218 -7.21 -16.65 -2.20
CA VAL A 218 -7.78 -16.06 -0.98
C VAL A 218 -9.22 -16.54 -0.75
N TRP A 219 -10.08 -16.47 -1.77
CA TRP A 219 -11.48 -16.90 -1.67
C TRP A 219 -11.68 -18.38 -2.01
N GLU A 220 -11.55 -18.74 -3.30
CA GLU A 220 -11.87 -20.07 -3.84
C GLU A 220 -10.98 -21.15 -3.21
N ASP A 221 -11.62 -22.26 -2.80
CA ASP A 221 -11.00 -23.39 -2.08
C ASP A 221 -10.24 -23.00 -0.79
N ASN A 222 -10.52 -21.81 -0.26
CA ASN A 222 -9.90 -21.25 0.93
C ASN A 222 -10.95 -20.60 1.85
N ALA A 223 -11.03 -19.26 1.92
CA ALA A 223 -11.96 -18.56 2.83
C ALA A 223 -13.42 -18.97 2.62
N GLU A 224 -13.82 -19.26 1.38
CA GLU A 224 -15.16 -19.74 1.06
C GLU A 224 -15.52 -21.03 1.82
N LEU A 225 -14.62 -22.00 1.84
CA LEU A 225 -14.84 -23.29 2.51
C LEU A 225 -14.78 -23.15 4.03
N LEU A 226 -13.90 -22.29 4.55
CA LEU A 226 -13.81 -22.01 5.98
C LEU A 226 -15.13 -21.43 6.51
N ILE A 227 -15.73 -20.51 5.75
CA ILE A 227 -17.03 -19.91 6.08
C ILE A 227 -18.16 -20.94 5.93
N LYS A 228 -18.24 -21.63 4.80
CA LYS A 228 -19.32 -22.62 4.53
C LYS A 228 -19.33 -23.78 5.52
N ASN A 229 -18.16 -24.19 5.99
CA ASN A 229 -18.02 -25.28 6.96
C ASN A 229 -18.13 -24.81 8.42
N GLY A 230 -18.34 -23.51 8.67
CA GLY A 230 -18.43 -22.95 10.03
C GLY A 230 -17.11 -23.02 10.81
N VAL A 231 -15.98 -23.11 10.13
CA VAL A 231 -14.64 -23.14 10.75
C VAL A 231 -14.19 -21.74 11.16
N ALA A 232 -14.57 -20.72 10.38
CA ALA A 232 -14.27 -19.32 10.65
C ALA A 232 -15.39 -18.42 10.09
N THR A 233 -15.61 -17.28 10.73
CA THR A 233 -16.51 -16.21 10.27
C THR A 233 -15.82 -15.28 9.26
N ILE A 234 -16.59 -14.39 8.60
CA ILE A 234 -16.03 -13.38 7.69
C ILE A 234 -14.93 -12.51 8.35
N ASN A 235 -15.09 -12.21 9.64
CA ASN A 235 -14.13 -11.37 10.37
C ASN A 235 -12.84 -12.11 10.70
N GLU A 236 -12.89 -13.44 10.81
CA GLU A 236 -11.75 -14.30 11.16
C GLU A 236 -10.94 -14.76 9.94
N VAL A 237 -11.55 -14.82 8.74
CA VAL A 237 -10.82 -15.20 7.53
C VAL A 237 -9.84 -14.11 7.06
N ILE A 238 -8.81 -14.55 6.33
CA ILE A 238 -7.78 -13.69 5.76
C ILE A 238 -8.30 -13.07 4.46
N GLY A 239 -8.63 -11.79 4.47
CA GLY A 239 -8.92 -11.00 3.27
C GLY A 239 -7.80 -10.02 2.92
N ASN A 240 -7.04 -9.57 3.92
CA ASN A 240 -5.97 -8.60 3.81
C ASN A 240 -4.74 -9.06 4.58
N ARG A 241 -3.55 -8.57 4.21
CA ARG A 241 -2.31 -9.00 4.88
C ARG A 241 -2.28 -8.62 6.37
N GLU A 242 -2.94 -7.52 6.73
CA GLU A 242 -3.10 -7.07 8.12
C GLU A 242 -3.86 -8.11 8.97
N ASP A 243 -4.73 -8.94 8.37
CA ASP A 243 -5.45 -9.97 9.11
C ASP A 243 -4.50 -11.06 9.62
N ILE A 244 -3.53 -11.46 8.79
CA ILE A 244 -2.48 -12.42 9.20
C ILE A 244 -1.70 -11.83 10.37
N TYR A 245 -1.32 -10.56 10.23
CA TYR A 245 -0.51 -9.87 11.21
C TYR A 245 -1.20 -9.77 12.56
N GLU A 246 -2.45 -9.31 12.56
CA GLU A 246 -3.25 -9.16 13.77
C GLU A 246 -3.52 -10.50 14.45
N ILE A 247 -3.83 -11.55 13.68
CA ILE A 247 -3.99 -12.89 14.23
C ILE A 247 -2.68 -13.33 14.91
N LEU A 248 -1.53 -13.23 14.25
CA LEU A 248 -0.25 -13.63 14.87
C LEU A 248 0.08 -12.82 16.14
N LEU A 249 -0.20 -11.52 16.15
CA LEU A 249 -0.04 -10.68 17.36
C LEU A 249 -0.97 -11.16 18.49
N ASN A 250 -2.21 -11.53 18.19
CA ASN A 250 -3.15 -12.07 19.17
C ASN A 250 -2.69 -13.40 19.77
N TYR A 251 -1.93 -14.20 19.03
CA TYR A 251 -1.27 -15.43 19.51
C TYR A 251 0.10 -15.16 20.16
N GLY A 252 0.47 -13.90 20.40
CA GLY A 252 1.69 -13.53 21.11
C GLY A 252 2.97 -13.58 20.27
N VAL A 253 2.85 -13.74 18.95
CA VAL A 253 4.01 -13.66 18.04
C VAL A 253 4.55 -12.23 18.04
N LYS A 254 5.87 -12.09 18.16
CA LYS A 254 6.53 -10.78 18.16
C LYS A 254 6.25 -10.04 16.86
N ARG A 255 6.12 -8.72 16.97
CA ARG A 255 5.74 -7.80 15.88
C ARG A 255 6.62 -7.98 14.63
N GLU A 256 7.93 -8.09 14.81
CA GLU A 256 8.90 -8.24 13.72
C GLU A 256 8.71 -9.57 12.97
N ILE A 257 8.47 -10.67 13.70
CA ILE A 257 8.27 -12.00 13.13
C ILE A 257 6.88 -12.12 12.50
N ALA A 258 5.86 -11.54 13.12
CA ALA A 258 4.51 -11.47 12.54
C ALA A 258 4.54 -10.72 11.20
N PHE A 259 5.26 -9.60 11.13
CA PHE A 259 5.45 -8.86 9.89
C PHE A 259 6.17 -9.69 8.82
N GLU A 260 7.23 -10.41 9.20
CA GLU A 260 7.96 -11.29 8.29
C GLU A 260 7.07 -12.41 7.73
N ILE A 261 6.32 -13.10 8.58
CA ILE A 261 5.36 -14.14 8.17
C ILE A 261 4.31 -13.55 7.23
N THR A 262 3.72 -12.40 7.58
CA THR A 262 2.75 -11.71 6.73
C THR A 262 3.32 -11.39 5.36
N GLU A 263 4.54 -10.85 5.27
CA GLU A 263 5.18 -10.55 3.98
C GLU A 263 5.57 -11.81 3.20
N TYR A 264 5.92 -12.90 3.89
CA TYR A 264 6.18 -14.20 3.30
C TYR A 264 4.91 -14.79 2.65
N VAL A 265 3.78 -14.76 3.38
CA VAL A 265 2.48 -15.26 2.91
C VAL A 265 1.90 -14.38 1.81
N ARG A 266 1.89 -13.05 1.95
CA ARG A 266 1.26 -12.15 0.96
C ARG A 266 1.91 -12.22 -0.41
N LYS A 267 3.19 -12.60 -0.46
CA LYS A 267 3.96 -12.84 -1.70
C LYS A 267 3.80 -14.27 -2.23
N GLY A 268 2.95 -15.08 -1.61
CA GLY A 268 2.70 -16.47 -1.99
C GLY A 268 3.93 -17.36 -1.93
N VAL A 269 4.87 -17.08 -1.03
CA VAL A 269 6.08 -17.89 -0.93
C VAL A 269 5.77 -19.30 -0.39
N PRO A 270 4.94 -19.49 0.66
CA PRO A 270 4.52 -20.83 1.10
C PRO A 270 3.92 -21.67 -0.02
N LYS A 271 3.00 -21.10 -0.81
CA LYS A 271 2.36 -21.80 -1.93
C LYS A 271 3.35 -22.28 -2.98
N ARG A 272 4.38 -21.47 -3.27
CA ARG A 272 5.32 -21.72 -4.38
C ARG A 272 6.54 -22.54 -3.96
N ARG A 273 6.98 -22.41 -2.70
CA ARG A 273 8.27 -22.93 -2.23
C ARG A 273 8.16 -23.76 -0.94
N GLY A 274 6.98 -23.86 -0.36
CA GLY A 274 6.79 -24.40 0.98
C GLY A 274 7.15 -23.40 2.07
N TRP A 275 6.84 -23.78 3.31
CA TRP A 275 7.16 -22.99 4.48
C TRP A 275 8.65 -23.01 4.79
N ASN A 276 9.17 -21.87 5.24
CA ASN A 276 10.40 -21.85 6.02
C ASN A 276 10.11 -22.52 7.37
N SER A 277 10.96 -23.48 7.76
CA SER A 277 10.78 -24.27 8.98
C SER A 277 10.77 -23.42 10.25
N GLU A 278 11.58 -22.35 10.32
CA GLU A 278 11.63 -21.45 11.48
C GLU A 278 10.34 -20.64 11.61
N LEU A 279 9.81 -20.14 10.49
CA LEU A 279 8.54 -19.40 10.49
C LEU A 279 7.35 -20.29 10.84
N LEU A 280 7.35 -21.55 10.37
CA LEU A 280 6.32 -22.53 10.72
C LEU A 280 6.39 -22.92 12.20
N ASP A 281 7.58 -23.22 12.71
CA ASP A 281 7.81 -23.57 14.12
C ASP A 281 7.39 -22.44 15.06
N VAL A 282 7.56 -21.17 14.67
CA VAL A 282 7.03 -20.03 15.43
C VAL A 282 5.50 -20.09 15.54
N MET A 283 4.79 -20.34 14.43
CA MET A 283 3.32 -20.42 14.44
C MET A 283 2.83 -21.64 15.23
N GLU A 284 3.51 -22.78 15.09
CA GLU A 284 3.17 -24.01 15.82
C GLU A 284 3.38 -23.84 17.33
N LYS A 285 4.52 -23.29 17.76
CA LYS A 285 4.80 -23.01 19.18
C LYS A 285 3.87 -21.97 19.79
N ALA A 286 3.40 -21.02 18.99
CA ALA A 286 2.40 -20.05 19.39
C ALA A 286 0.97 -20.64 19.44
N ASN A 287 0.79 -21.92 19.07
CA ASN A 287 -0.51 -22.60 18.98
C ASN A 287 -1.48 -21.92 18.01
N VAL A 288 -0.96 -21.37 16.91
CA VAL A 288 -1.79 -20.82 15.83
C VAL A 288 -2.60 -21.98 15.20
N PRO A 289 -3.91 -21.81 14.95
CA PRO A 289 -4.76 -22.90 14.45
C PRO A 289 -4.27 -23.46 13.11
N GLY A 290 -4.33 -24.79 12.96
CA GLY A 290 -3.90 -25.46 11.73
C GLY A 290 -4.65 -24.99 10.48
N TRP A 291 -5.95 -24.68 10.59
CA TRP A 291 -6.73 -24.13 9.47
C TRP A 291 -6.18 -22.79 8.97
N PHE A 292 -5.64 -21.96 9.87
CA PHE A 292 -5.07 -20.66 9.53
C PHE A 292 -3.75 -20.82 8.78
N ILE A 293 -2.89 -21.75 9.24
CA ILE A 293 -1.62 -22.08 8.56
C ILE A 293 -1.91 -22.68 7.17
N GLU A 294 -2.91 -23.55 7.06
CA GLU A 294 -3.35 -24.10 5.78
C GLU A 294 -3.87 -23.01 4.84
N SER A 295 -4.69 -22.08 5.36
CA SER A 295 -5.19 -20.93 4.61
C SER A 295 -4.04 -20.06 4.09
N CYS A 296 -3.07 -19.73 4.94
CA CYS A 296 -1.84 -19.01 4.56
C CYS A 296 -1.05 -19.74 3.46
N THR A 297 -1.05 -21.07 3.46
CA THR A 297 -0.35 -21.89 2.46
C THR A 297 -0.99 -21.78 1.06
N LYS A 298 -2.31 -21.53 0.99
CA LYS A 298 -3.06 -21.45 -0.28
C LYS A 298 -2.95 -20.08 -0.96
N ILE A 299 -2.61 -19.03 -0.21
CA ILE A 299 -2.52 -17.66 -0.69
C ILE A 299 -1.31 -17.50 -1.63
N ALA A 300 -1.55 -16.95 -2.81
CA ALA A 300 -0.51 -16.66 -3.81
C ALA A 300 -0.21 -15.15 -3.92
N CYS A 301 -1.20 -14.31 -3.66
CA CYS A 301 -1.08 -12.86 -3.65
C CYS A 301 -2.15 -12.28 -2.73
N LEU A 302 -1.74 -11.39 -1.81
CA LEU A 302 -2.63 -10.74 -0.85
C LEU A 302 -2.31 -9.24 -0.77
N PHE A 303 -3.36 -8.43 -0.79
CA PHE A 303 -3.25 -6.97 -0.82
C PHE A 303 -3.29 -6.35 0.59
N PRO A 304 -2.75 -5.13 0.77
CA PRO A 304 -2.92 -4.38 1.99
C PRO A 304 -4.35 -3.84 2.15
N ARG A 305 -4.84 -3.85 3.38
CA ARG A 305 -6.10 -3.24 3.81
C ARG A 305 -6.24 -1.79 3.35
N ALA A 306 -5.18 -1.00 3.49
CA ALA A 306 -5.17 0.42 3.10
C ALA A 306 -5.43 0.63 1.60
N HIS A 307 -5.11 -0.34 0.74
CA HIS A 307 -5.42 -0.30 -0.69
C HIS A 307 -6.92 -0.32 -0.93
N TRP A 308 -7.68 -1.04 -0.12
CA TRP A 308 -9.14 -1.15 -0.26
C TRP A 308 -9.87 0.00 0.41
N ILE A 309 -9.35 0.47 1.55
CA ILE A 309 -9.93 1.62 2.26
C ILE A 309 -9.92 2.85 1.36
N ILE A 310 -8.86 3.09 0.58
CA ILE A 310 -8.84 4.26 -0.31
C ILE A 310 -9.93 4.14 -1.38
N TYR A 311 -10.15 2.95 -1.95
CA TYR A 311 -11.28 2.75 -2.87
C TYR A 311 -12.62 3.04 -2.19
N TYR A 312 -12.85 2.58 -0.97
CA TYR A 312 -14.11 2.88 -0.27
C TYR A 312 -14.29 4.38 0.01
N THR A 313 -13.27 5.08 0.51
CA THR A 313 -13.38 6.53 0.79
C THR A 313 -13.65 7.35 -0.47
N LYS A 314 -13.35 6.77 -1.63
CA LYS A 314 -13.58 7.39 -2.91
C LYS A 314 -14.84 6.87 -3.59
N HIS A 315 -15.59 5.92 -3.03
CA HIS A 315 -16.80 5.35 -3.62
C HIS A 315 -17.85 6.44 -3.84
#